data_AF-A0A921MFU8-F1
#
_entry.id   AF-A0A921MFU8-F1
#
_cell.length_a   1.000
_cell.length_b   1.000
_cell.length_c   1.000
_cell.angle_alpha   90.00
_cell.angle_beta   90.00
_cell.angle_gamma   90.00
#
_symmetry.space_group_name_H-M   'P 1'
#
loop_
_entity.id
_entity.type
_entity.pdbx_description
1 polymer ?
#
loop_
_entity_poly.entity_id
_entity_poly.type
_entity_poly.pdbx_seq_one_letter_code
_entity_poly.pdbx_strand_id
1 'polypeptide(L)'
;GGLGGGGAQTGRPGDARLGPGRRPQRTSTGATRLLRRSAAWGRVFRAGLRGGHQQVDALRQWTAESDRVTAARPVAAHLDREGVGNVLSARLRVSAGALPVVVPAAW
;
A
#
# COMPACT_ATOMS: atom_id res chain seq x y z
N GLY A 1 -53.68 -53.68 14.32
CA GLY A 1 -53.99 -52.41 15.00
C GLY A 1 -52.80 -52.03 15.86
N GLY A 2 -52.42 -50.78 16.07
CA GLY A 2 -52.85 -49.46 15.62
C GLY A 2 -51.62 -48.53 15.76
N LEU A 3 -51.41 -47.55 14.87
CA LEU A 3 -51.75 -46.11 14.99
C LEU A 3 -50.56 -45.21 15.36
N GLY A 4 -50.45 -44.08 14.66
CA GLY A 4 -49.69 -42.87 15.02
C GLY A 4 -48.30 -42.81 14.37
N GLY A 5 -47.93 -41.87 13.49
CA GLY A 5 -48.34 -40.47 13.40
C GLY A 5 -47.36 -39.61 14.22
N GLY A 6 -46.45 -38.89 13.57
CA GLY A 6 -45.62 -37.90 14.28
C GLY A 6 -44.31 -37.49 13.60
N GLY A 7 -44.35 -36.35 12.91
CA GLY A 7 -43.27 -35.34 12.90
C GLY A 7 -41.95 -35.67 12.21
N ALA A 8 -41.79 -35.16 10.99
CA ALA A 8 -40.46 -34.77 10.50
C ALA A 8 -39.94 -33.62 11.37
N GLN A 9 -39.07 -33.92 12.33
CA GLN A 9 -38.25 -32.91 13.00
C GLN A 9 -37.09 -32.57 12.08
N THR A 10 -37.07 -31.33 11.59
CA THR A 10 -35.91 -30.72 10.96
C THR A 10 -34.80 -30.62 12.01
N GLY A 11 -33.79 -31.49 11.89
CA GLY A 11 -32.55 -31.38 12.63
C GLY A 11 -31.94 -29.99 12.43
N ARG A 12 -31.66 -29.30 13.53
CA ARG A 12 -30.97 -28.00 13.60
C ARG A 12 -29.70 -27.99 12.71
N PRO A 13 -29.40 -26.88 12.01
CA PRO A 13 -28.09 -26.68 11.41
C PRO A 13 -27.07 -26.42 12.54
N GLY A 14 -26.46 -27.49 13.00
CA GLY A 14 -25.48 -27.48 14.07
C GLY A 14 -24.47 -28.59 13.90
N ASP A 15 -23.80 -28.64 12.75
CA ASP A 15 -22.67 -29.55 12.53
C ASP A 15 -21.46 -28.86 11.85
N ALA A 16 -21.23 -27.59 12.18
CA ALA A 16 -19.92 -26.97 12.05
C ALA A 16 -19.22 -27.04 13.41
N ARG A 17 -18.73 -28.23 13.77
CA ARG A 17 -17.87 -28.42 14.95
C ARG A 17 -16.64 -27.53 14.80
N LEU A 18 -16.61 -26.44 15.55
CA LEU A 18 -15.40 -25.65 15.79
C LEU A 18 -14.41 -26.54 16.55
N GLY A 19 -13.51 -27.19 15.83
CA GLY A 19 -12.39 -27.91 16.43
C GLY A 19 -11.48 -26.93 17.20
N PRO A 20 -10.79 -27.38 18.26
CA PRO A 20 -9.78 -26.61 18.96
C PRO A 20 -8.53 -26.55 18.06
N GLY A 21 -8.59 -25.69 17.03
CA GLY A 21 -7.62 -25.71 15.95
C GLY A 21 -7.51 -24.41 15.16
N ARG A 22 -8.13 -23.31 15.62
CA ARG A 22 -7.78 -21.98 15.09
C ARG A 22 -6.42 -21.58 15.64
N ARG A 23 -5.37 -22.15 15.05
CA ARG A 23 -4.02 -21.62 15.14
C ARG A 23 -4.11 -20.14 14.79
N PRO A 24 -3.59 -19.22 15.62
CA PRO A 24 -3.47 -17.83 15.23
C PRO A 24 -2.73 -17.82 13.90
N GLN A 25 -3.43 -17.35 12.86
CA GLN A 25 -2.91 -17.22 11.53
C GLN A 25 -1.61 -16.43 11.66
N ARG A 26 -0.48 -17.13 11.50
CA ARG A 26 0.88 -16.58 11.58
C ARG A 26 0.93 -15.49 10.51
N THR A 27 0.60 -14.26 10.89
CA THR A 27 0.79 -13.10 10.04
C THR A 27 2.30 -13.02 9.91
N SER A 28 2.81 -13.41 8.74
CA SER A 28 4.24 -13.38 8.49
C SER A 28 4.75 -11.97 8.79
N THR A 29 5.97 -11.85 9.28
CA THR A 29 6.62 -10.54 9.49
C THR A 29 6.52 -9.66 8.24
N GLY A 30 6.48 -10.29 7.05
CA GLY A 30 6.20 -9.64 5.77
C GLY A 30 4.80 -9.05 5.67
N ALA A 31 3.75 -9.77 6.05
CA ALA A 31 2.36 -9.27 6.06
C ALA A 31 2.18 -8.11 7.05
N THR A 32 2.73 -8.19 8.26
CA THR A 32 2.66 -7.09 9.24
C THR A 32 3.44 -5.86 8.75
N ARG A 33 4.60 -6.06 8.11
CA ARG A 33 5.38 -4.97 7.49
C ARG A 33 4.62 -4.33 6.32
N LEU A 34 3.95 -5.14 5.50
CA LEU A 34 3.11 -4.68 4.39
C LEU A 34 1.92 -3.86 4.92
N LEU A 35 1.20 -4.37 5.91
CA LEU A 35 0.06 -3.69 6.54
C LEU A 35 0.46 -2.38 7.21
N ARG A 36 1.59 -2.36 7.96
CA ARG A 36 2.12 -1.13 8.55
C ARG A 36 2.51 -0.11 7.49
N ARG A 37 3.13 -0.55 6.39
CA ARG A 37 3.49 0.29 5.25
C ARG A 37 2.25 0.86 4.58
N SER A 38 1.21 0.05 4.36
CA SER A 38 -0.08 0.50 3.83
C SER A 38 -0.78 1.50 4.75
N ALA A 39 -0.77 1.27 6.06
CA ALA A 39 -1.34 2.20 7.04
C ALA A 39 -0.57 3.53 7.09
N ALA A 40 0.76 3.50 6.96
CA ALA A 40 1.59 4.70 6.84
C ALA A 40 1.25 5.50 5.58
N TRP A 41 1.14 4.83 4.42
CA TRP A 41 0.71 5.46 3.17
C TRP A 41 -0.70 6.06 3.28
N GLY A 42 -1.64 5.39 3.95
CA GLY A 42 -2.96 5.94 4.21
C GLY A 42 -2.96 7.21 5.09
N ARG A 43 -1.96 7.39 5.97
CA ARG A 43 -1.77 8.65 6.71
C ARG A 43 -1.16 9.74 5.83
N VAL A 44 -0.10 9.41 5.08
CA VAL A 44 0.55 10.34 4.13
C VAL A 44 -0.47 10.88 3.12
N PHE A 45 -1.27 10.00 2.50
CA PHE A 45 -2.29 10.38 1.53
C PHE A 45 -3.34 11.33 2.13
N ARG A 46 -3.89 11.00 3.30
CA ARG A 46 -4.88 11.85 3.98
C ARG A 46 -4.31 13.21 4.36
N ALA A 47 -3.06 13.27 4.83
CA ALA A 47 -2.39 14.53 5.13
C ALA A 47 -2.13 15.34 3.84
N GLY A 48 -1.81 14.67 2.73
CA GLY A 48 -1.61 15.28 1.42
C GLY A 48 -2.81 16.04 0.87
N LEU A 49 -4.04 15.57 1.14
CA LEU A 49 -5.28 16.23 0.71
C LEU A 49 -5.43 17.68 1.22
N ARG A 50 -4.68 18.06 2.27
CA ARG A 50 -4.66 19.41 2.85
C ARG A 50 -3.26 20.04 2.86
N GLY A 51 -2.33 19.52 2.06
CA GLY A 51 -0.94 20.01 2.02
C GLY A 51 -0.06 19.63 3.23
N GLY A 52 -0.57 18.83 4.18
CA GLY A 52 0.12 18.49 5.43
C GLY A 52 1.01 17.24 5.39
N HIS A 53 1.30 16.66 4.22
CA HIS A 53 2.06 15.41 4.11
C HIS A 53 3.46 15.48 4.73
N GLN A 54 4.06 16.68 4.74
CA GLN A 54 5.37 16.98 5.30
C GLN A 54 5.43 16.74 6.82
N GLN A 55 4.29 16.77 7.51
CA GLN A 55 4.16 16.63 8.96
C GLN A 55 4.04 15.16 9.42
N VAL A 56 4.10 14.20 8.50
CA VAL A 56 3.94 12.78 8.81
C VAL A 56 5.32 12.14 9.02
N ASP A 57 5.65 11.72 10.24
CA ASP A 57 6.96 11.12 10.61
C ASP A 57 7.40 9.93 9.73
N ALA A 58 6.44 9.22 9.13
CA ALA A 58 6.71 8.10 8.24
C ALA A 58 7.19 8.54 6.84
N LEU A 59 7.19 9.84 6.54
CA LEU A 59 7.67 10.43 5.31
C LEU A 59 9.00 11.14 5.57
N ARG A 60 10.04 10.75 4.85
CA ARG A 60 11.31 11.49 4.82
C ARG A 60 11.32 12.40 3.60
N GLN A 61 11.53 13.68 3.81
CA GLN A 61 11.62 14.69 2.76
C GLN A 61 12.99 15.37 2.82
N TRP A 62 13.59 15.57 1.64
CA TRP A 62 14.81 16.35 1.47
C TRP A 62 14.82 16.96 0.07
N THR A 63 15.63 18.00 -0.11
CA THR A 63 15.86 18.67 -1.40
C THR A 63 17.34 18.57 -1.75
N ALA A 64 17.65 18.27 -3.01
CA ALA A 64 19.01 18.22 -3.51
C ALA A 64 19.04 18.60 -5.01
N GLU A 65 20.10 19.27 -5.44
CA GLU A 65 20.34 19.56 -6.86
C GLU A 65 20.86 18.34 -7.63
N SER A 66 21.48 17.39 -6.94
CA SER A 66 21.86 16.10 -7.50
C SER A 66 21.83 15.03 -6.42
N ASP A 67 21.40 13.83 -6.79
CA ASP A 67 21.35 12.68 -5.87
C ASP A 67 21.53 11.36 -6.64
N ARG A 68 21.86 10.29 -5.93
CA ARG A 68 21.87 8.93 -6.44
C ARG A 68 20.98 8.04 -5.57
N VAL A 69 19.91 7.53 -6.17
CA VAL A 69 19.00 6.60 -5.52
C VAL A 69 19.37 5.17 -5.90
N THR A 70 19.51 4.29 -4.92
CA THR A 70 19.82 2.87 -5.12
C THR A 70 18.82 2.00 -4.37
N ALA A 71 18.39 0.90 -4.98
CA ALA A 71 17.50 -0.08 -4.38
C ALA A 71 18.23 -1.40 -4.12
N ALA A 72 17.84 -2.11 -3.06
CA ALA A 72 18.43 -3.41 -2.73
C ALA A 72 18.10 -4.54 -3.73
N ARG A 73 17.12 -4.31 -4.61
CA ARG A 73 16.67 -5.21 -5.68
C ARG A 73 16.10 -4.39 -6.83
N PRO A 74 16.01 -4.93 -8.06
CA PRO A 74 15.42 -4.21 -9.18
C PRO A 74 13.98 -3.75 -8.85
N VAL A 75 13.68 -2.50 -9.16
CA VAL A 75 12.35 -1.90 -8.95
C VAL A 75 11.83 -1.30 -10.26
N ALA A 76 10.53 -1.46 -10.51
CA ALA A 76 9.89 -0.80 -11.65
C ALA A 76 9.93 0.72 -11.45
N ALA A 77 10.49 1.43 -12.42
CA ALA A 77 10.58 2.88 -12.42
C ALA A 77 9.70 3.49 -13.50
N HIS A 78 9.21 4.70 -13.21
CA HIS A 78 8.41 5.50 -14.12
C HIS A 78 8.95 6.93 -14.15
N LEU A 79 9.03 7.53 -15.34
CA LEU A 79 9.36 8.94 -15.55
C LEU A 79 8.20 9.56 -16.32
N ASP A 80 7.64 10.66 -15.82
CA ASP A 80 6.52 11.36 -16.47
C ASP A 80 5.35 10.46 -16.89
N ARG A 81 5.02 9.48 -16.03
CA ARG A 81 4.00 8.43 -16.23
C ARG A 81 4.37 7.32 -17.21
N GLU A 82 5.51 7.42 -17.90
CA GLU A 82 6.02 6.37 -18.77
C GLU A 82 6.91 5.38 -18.02
N GLY A 83 6.74 4.09 -18.30
CA GLY A 83 7.56 3.04 -17.71
C GLY A 83 8.95 3.00 -18.34
N VAL A 84 10.00 3.04 -17.52
CA VAL A 84 11.40 3.00 -17.99
C VAL A 84 12.10 1.68 -17.70
N GLY A 85 11.34 0.68 -17.22
CA GLY A 85 11.82 -0.66 -16.89
C GLY A 85 12.21 -0.84 -15.42
N ASN A 86 12.92 -1.93 -15.15
CA ASN A 86 13.39 -2.26 -13.80
C ASN A 86 14.80 -1.72 -13.58
N VAL A 87 14.97 -0.86 -12.58
CA VAL A 87 16.25 -0.20 -12.27
C VAL A 87 16.76 -0.58 -10.89
N LEU A 88 18.09 -0.66 -10.76
CA LEU A 88 18.77 -0.84 -9.47
C LEU A 88 19.29 0.48 -8.90
N SER A 89 19.71 1.41 -9.76
CA SER A 89 20.10 2.75 -9.33
C SER A 89 19.76 3.78 -10.40
N ALA A 90 19.48 5.01 -9.96
CA ALA A 90 19.29 6.17 -10.82
C ALA A 90 20.08 7.35 -10.27
N ARG A 91 20.70 8.13 -11.17
CA ARG A 91 21.32 9.40 -10.83
C ARG A 91 20.40 10.53 -11.30
N LEU A 92 20.08 11.43 -10.38
CA LEU A 92 19.21 12.57 -10.60
C LEU A 92 20.06 13.85 -10.55
N ARG A 93 19.77 14.79 -11.45
CA ARG A 93 20.39 16.11 -11.47
C ARG A 93 19.38 17.13 -11.96
N VAL A 94 19.26 18.23 -11.25
CA VAL A 94 18.48 19.39 -11.67
C VAL A 94 19.28 20.11 -12.76
N SER A 95 18.64 20.29 -13.91
CA SER A 95 19.16 21.14 -14.98
C SER A 95 18.39 22.45 -14.96
N ALA A 96 18.85 23.39 -14.13
CA ALA A 96 18.19 24.68 -13.96
C ALA A 96 18.27 25.49 -15.26
N GLY A 97 17.13 26.02 -15.72
CA GLY A 97 17.07 26.78 -16.97
C GLY A 97 17.35 25.94 -18.24
N ALA A 98 17.17 24.63 -18.19
CA ALA A 98 17.46 23.74 -19.31
C ALA A 98 16.65 24.07 -20.58
N LEU A 99 15.44 24.59 -20.41
CA LEU A 99 14.52 24.88 -21.50
C LEU A 99 13.89 26.26 -21.27
N PRO A 100 13.82 27.12 -22.29
CA PRO A 100 13.00 28.32 -22.24
C PRO A 100 11.53 27.90 -22.23
N VAL A 101 10.73 28.49 -21.34
CA VAL A 101 9.29 28.23 -21.22
C VAL A 101 8.55 29.57 -21.19
N VAL A 102 7.46 29.66 -21.95
CA VAL A 102 6.55 30.81 -21.90
C VAL A 102 5.65 30.67 -20.67
N VAL A 103 5.74 31.61 -19.74
CA VAL A 103 4.90 31.66 -18.55
C VAL A 103 3.94 32.86 -18.67
N PRO A 104 2.62 32.66 -18.59
CA PRO A 104 1.66 33.77 -18.58
C PRO A 104 1.95 34.74 -17.42
N ALA A 105 1.89 36.03 -17.68
CA ALA A 105 2.28 37.07 -16.71
C ALA A 105 1.34 37.22 -15.49
N ALA A 106 0.22 36.49 -15.45
CA ALA A 106 -0.79 36.64 -14.42
C ALA A 106 -1.28 35.27 -13.94
N TRP A 107 -1.04 34.99 -12.66
CA TRP A 107 -1.78 34.09 -11.77
C TRP A 107 -1.96 34.81 -10.44
#